data_AF-A0A1Y3B8V3-F1
#
_entry.id   AF-A0A1Y3B8V3-F1
#
_cell.length_a   1.000
_cell.length_b   1.000
_cell.length_c   1.000
_cell.angle_alpha   90.00
_cell.angle_beta   90.00
_cell.angle_gamma   90.00
#
_symmetry.space_group_name_H-M   'P 1'
#
loop_
_entity.id
_entity.type
_entity.pdbx_description
1 polymer ?
#
loop_
_entity_poly.entity_id
_entity_poly.type
_entity_poly.pdbx_seq_one_letter_code
_entity_poly.pdbx_strand_id
1 'polypeptide(L)' 'MDNDGFISNGELFQVLKMMVGNNLKDTQLQQIVDKTILFADKDEDGKISFEEFCSVVGNTDIHKKMVVDV' A
#
# COMPACT_ATOMS: atom_id res chain seq x y z
N MET A 1 -5.57 11.88 2.17
CA MET A 1 -4.27 12.32 1.66
C MET A 1 -3.98 13.67 2.26
N ASP A 2 -3.09 13.70 3.25
CA ASP A 2 -2.72 14.91 3.99
C ASP A 2 -1.45 15.61 3.44
N ASN A 3 -0.85 15.04 2.37
CA ASN A 3 0.31 15.59 1.64
C ASN A 3 1.54 15.82 2.54
N ASP A 4 1.74 14.98 3.54
CA ASP A 4 2.90 15.06 4.44
C ASP A 4 4.19 14.43 3.85
N GLY A 5 4.08 13.79 2.68
CA GLY A 5 5.20 13.12 1.99
C GLY A 5 5.39 11.66 2.38
N PHE A 6 4.56 11.16 3.29
CA PHE A 6 4.54 9.78 3.75
C PHE A 6 3.20 9.14 3.37
N ILE A 7 3.16 7.81 3.43
CA ILE A 7 1.95 7.03 3.28
C ILE A 7 1.63 6.44 4.64
N SER A 8 0.59 6.96 5.29
CA SER A 8 0.06 6.35 6.51
C SER A 8 -0.69 5.04 6.22
N ASN A 9 -0.90 4.22 7.25
CA ASN A 9 -1.71 2.99 7.15
C ASN A 9 -3.09 3.24 6.51
N GLY A 10 -3.78 4.30 6.97
CA GLY A 10 -5.10 4.65 6.46
C GLY A 10 -5.10 5.10 4.99
N GLU A 11 -4.04 5.80 4.56
CA GLU A 11 -3.90 6.22 3.16
C GLU A 11 -3.54 5.06 2.25
N LEU A 12 -2.65 4.17 2.68
CA LEU A 12 -2.34 2.94 1.95
C LEU A 12 -3.60 2.08 1.77
N PHE A 13 -4.41 1.95 2.83
CA PHE A 13 -5.69 1.25 2.76
C PHE A 13 -6.63 1.89 1.75
N GLN A 14 -6.81 3.22 1.78
CA GLN A 14 -7.69 3.91 0.83
C GLN A 14 -7.24 3.73 -0.61
N VAL A 15 -5.93 3.87 -0.89
CA VAL A 15 -5.37 3.71 -2.24
C VAL A 15 -5.58 2.29 -2.75
N LEU A 16 -5.22 1.28 -1.93
CA LEU A 16 -5.41 -0.12 -2.33
C LEU A 16 -6.89 -0.49 -2.47
N LYS A 17 -7.78 0.09 -1.65
CA LYS A 17 -9.24 -0.10 -1.78
C LYS A 17 -9.77 0.50 -3.09
N MET A 18 -9.28 1.67 -3.49
CA MET A 18 -9.62 2.28 -4.77
C MET A 18 -9.12 1.45 -5.96
N MET A 19 -7.93 0.85 -5.86
CA MET A 19 -7.32 0.04 -6.92
C MET A 19 -7.97 -1.34 -7.07
N VAL A 20 -8.27 -2.02 -5.95
CA VAL A 20 -8.81 -3.38 -5.95
C VAL A 20 -10.35 -3.40 -6.05
N GLY A 21 -11.00 -2.29 -5.68
CA GLY A 21 -12.46 -2.19 -5.65
C GLY A 21 -13.09 -3.21 -4.70
N ASN A 22 -14.21 -3.81 -5.11
CA ASN A 22 -14.95 -4.79 -4.30
C ASN A 22 -14.39 -6.22 -4.40
N ASN A 23 -13.20 -6.43 -4.97
CA ASN A 23 -12.62 -7.77 -5.13
C ASN A 23 -12.05 -8.33 -3.81
N LEU A 24 -11.85 -7.51 -2.78
CA LEU A 24 -11.38 -7.93 -1.46
C LEU A 24 -12.32 -7.43 -0.35
N LYS A 25 -12.44 -8.21 0.73
CA LYS A 25 -13.08 -7.75 1.96
C LYS A 25 -12.17 -6.77 2.69
N ASP A 26 -12.75 -5.79 3.37
CA ASP A 26 -12.03 -4.78 4.16
C ASP A 26 -11.03 -5.40 5.15
N THR A 27 -11.39 -6.52 5.79
CA THR A 27 -10.50 -7.22 6.72
C THR A 27 -9.29 -7.85 6.04
N GLN A 28 -9.45 -8.40 4.83
CA GLN A 28 -8.35 -8.98 4.06
C GLN A 28 -7.44 -7.88 3.53
N LEU A 29 -8.05 -6.76 3.09
CA LEU A 29 -7.30 -5.59 2.64
C LEU A 29 -6.47 -5.00 3.78
N GLN A 30 -7.06 -4.85 4.98
CA GLN A 30 -6.35 -4.37 6.16
C GLN A 30 -5.16 -5.28 6.52
N GLN A 31 -5.35 -6.60 6.46
CA GLN A 31 -4.25 -7.55 6.69
C GLN A 31 -3.11 -7.43 5.67
N ILE A 32 -3.42 -7.07 4.42
CA ILE A 32 -2.39 -6.82 3.40
C ILE A 32 -1.66 -5.52 3.75
N VAL A 33 -2.39 -4.44 4.04
CA VAL A 33 -1.83 -3.14 4.46
C VAL A 33 -0.88 -3.32 5.65
N ASP A 34 -1.33 -4.00 6.71
CA ASP A 34 -0.53 -4.18 7.93
C ASP A 34 0.75 -4.97 7.66
N LYS A 35 0.68 -6.03 6.84
CA LYS A 35 1.86 -6.81 6.43
C LYS A 35 2.80 -6.02 5.51
N THR A 36 2.24 -5.19 4.63
CA THR A 36 3.01 -4.34 3.74
C THR A 36 3.77 -3.30 4.53
N ILE A 37 3.15 -2.63 5.50
CA ILE A 37 3.83 -1.66 6.37
C ILE A 37 4.90 -2.36 7.18
N LEU A 38 4.59 -3.46 7.88
CA LEU A 38 5.58 -4.21 8.65
C LEU A 38 6.80 -4.65 7.84
N PHE A 39 6.62 -4.91 6.53
CA PHE A 39 7.72 -5.31 5.66
C PHE A 39 8.47 -4.11 5.04
N ALA A 40 7.75 -3.04 4.73
CA ALA A 40 8.24 -1.84 4.06
C ALA A 40 8.96 -0.89 5.01
N ASP A 41 8.39 -0.69 6.19
CA ASP A 41 8.84 0.19 7.26
C ASP A 41 10.17 -0.32 7.81
N LYS A 42 11.27 0.24 7.30
CA LYS A 42 12.64 -0.17 7.65
C LYS A 42 13.18 0.65 8.81
N ASP A 43 12.67 1.86 9.00
CA ASP A 43 13.08 2.77 10.06
C ASP A 43 12.15 2.70 11.28
N GLU A 44 11.09 1.90 11.22
CA GLU A 44 10.11 1.64 12.29
C GLU A 44 9.35 2.91 12.72
N ASP A 45 9.10 3.82 11.77
CA ASP A 45 8.36 5.07 12.01
C ASP A 45 6.82 4.89 11.95
N GLY A 46 6.36 3.71 11.53
CA GLY A 46 4.94 3.35 11.43
C GLY A 46 4.23 3.91 10.20
N LYS A 47 4.97 4.51 9.27
CA LYS A 47 4.52 5.03 7.98
C LYS A 47 5.39 4.40 6.87
N ILE A 48 5.10 4.75 5.63
CA ILE A 48 5.90 4.33 4.48
C ILE A 48 6.33 5.58 3.72
N SER A 49 7.64 5.81 3.65
CA SER A 49 8.24 6.82 2.78
C SER A 49 8.22 6.40 1.30
N PHE A 50 8.46 7.35 0.40
CA PHE A 50 8.54 7.05 -1.03
C PHE A 50 9.62 6.01 -1.37
N GLU A 51 10.78 6.05 -0.70
CA GLU A 51 11.86 5.07 -0.91
C GLU A 51 11.45 3.66 -0.48
N GLU A 52 10.81 3.53 0.69
CA GLU A 52 10.33 2.25 1.20
C GLU A 52 9.24 1.66 0.31
N PHE A 53 8.33 2.52 -0.17
CA PHE A 53 7.31 2.13 -1.15
C PHE A 53 7.94 1.59 -2.44
N CYS A 54 8.92 2.29 -3.00
CA CYS A 54 9.64 1.85 -4.19
C CYS A 54 10.36 0.51 -3.97
N SER A 55 10.94 0.29 -2.79
CA SER A 55 11.59 -0.98 -2.44
C SER A 55 10.61 -2.16 -2.38
N VAL A 56 9.38 -1.94 -1.91
CA VAL A 56 8.36 -3.01 -1.82
C VAL A 56 7.66 -3.26 -3.15
N VAL A 57 7.26 -2.19 -3.85
CA VAL A 57 6.57 -2.31 -5.14
C VAL A 57 7.52 -2.77 -6.25
N GLY A 58 8.80 -2.38 -6.21
CA GLY A 58 9.81 -2.85 -7.15
C GLY A 58 10.01 -4.37 -7.13
N ASN A 59 9.73 -5.03 -5.99
CA ASN A 59 9.86 -6.47 -5.82
C ASN A 59 8.55 -7.24 -6.03
N THR A 60 7.42 -6.56 -6.26
CA THR A 60 6.12 -7.21 -6.34
C THR A 60 5.51 -7.04 -7.74
N ASP A 61 4.97 -8.12 -8.31
CA ASP A 61 4.15 -8.10 -9.54
C ASP A 61 2.82 -7.32 -9.38
N ILE A 62 2.68 -6.51 -8.32
CA ILE A 62 1.49 -5.70 -8.06
C ILE A 62 1.26 -4.68 -9.19
N HIS A 63 2.33 -4.24 -9.86
CA HIS A 63 2.25 -3.41 -11.07
C HIS A 63 1.44 -4.08 -12.19
N LYS A 64 1.43 -5.42 -12.30
CA LYS A 64 0.62 -6.16 -13.27
C LYS A 64 -0.86 -6.23 -12.91
N LYS A 65 -1.19 -6.04 -11.62
CA LYS A 65 -2.57 -5.97 -11.12
C LYS A 65 -3.10 -4.53 -10.98
N MET A 66 -2.22 -3.54 -11.08
CA MET A 66 -2.56 -2.12 -11.16
C MET A 66 -2.80 -1.63 -12.60
N VAL A 67 -2.97 -2.57 -13.54
CA VAL A 67 -3.42 -2.24 -14.89
C VAL A 67 -4.93 -2.11 -14.82
N VAL A 68 -5.43 -0.90 -15.04
CA VAL A 68 -6.85 -0.69 -15.33
C VAL A 68 -7.02 -1.00 -16.81
N ASP A 69 -7.73 -2.09 -17.13
CA ASP A 69 -8.20 -2.31 -18.50
C ASP A 69 -9.14 -1.14 -18.84
N VAL A 70 -8.71 -0.29 -19.78
CA VAL A 70 -9.50 0.82 -20.34
C VAL A 70 -10.46 0.28 -21.38
#